data_AF-A0A841S7Z5-F1
#
_entry.id   AF-A0A841S7Z5-F1
#
_cell.length_a   1.000
_cell.length_b   1.000
_cell.length_c   1.000
_cell.angle_alpha   90.00
_cell.angle_beta   90.00
_cell.angle_gamma   90.00
#
_symmetry.space_group_name_H-M   'P 1'
#
loop_
_entity.id
_entity.type
_entity.pdbx_description
1 polymer ?
#
loop_
_entity_poly.entity_id
_entity_poly.type
_entity_poly.pdbx_seq_one_letter_code
_entity_poly.pdbx_strand_id
1 'polypeptide(L)'
;MAEETGLSGVVERLLGVDSRVIPASEAVRGEMHQNVGVFYEVRITGGVLRPEPNGDTAESVWTPLTEVPSLERSGLVDVGIRLALERPATGHVPGVPVGGLVRH
;
A
#
# COMPACT_ATOMS: atom_id res chain seq x y z
N MET A 1 9.74 3.28 -3.14
CA MET A 1 10.08 4.47 -2.30
C MET A 1 10.98 5.50 -3.00
N ALA A 2 12.27 5.25 -3.27
CA ALA A 2 13.15 6.31 -3.81
C ALA A 2 12.74 6.80 -5.22
N GLU A 3 12.34 5.87 -6.08
CA GLU A 3 11.81 6.15 -7.42
C GLU A 3 10.48 6.94 -7.34
N GLU A 4 9.49 6.39 -6.64
CA GLU A 4 8.12 6.92 -6.59
C GLU A 4 7.95 8.19 -5.75
N THR A 5 8.70 8.33 -4.64
CA THR A 5 8.49 9.40 -3.63
C THR A 5 9.66 10.38 -3.52
N GLY A 6 10.85 10.01 -4.01
CA GLY A 6 12.10 10.74 -3.77
C GLY A 6 12.69 10.60 -2.37
N LEU A 7 12.09 9.80 -1.48
CA LEU A 7 12.58 9.57 -0.11
C LEU A 7 13.56 8.40 -0.04
N SER A 8 14.54 8.50 0.85
CA SER A 8 15.43 7.40 1.25
C SER A 8 15.11 6.94 2.67
N GLY A 9 15.34 5.67 2.96
CA GLY A 9 15.02 5.08 4.25
C GLY A 9 15.53 3.66 4.39
N VAL A 10 15.40 3.15 5.61
CA VAL A 10 15.83 1.81 5.99
C VAL A 10 14.63 0.98 6.38
N VAL A 11 14.60 -0.27 5.91
CA VAL A 11 13.61 -1.25 6.37
C VAL A 11 13.94 -1.62 7.80
N GLU A 12 13.02 -1.33 8.71
CA GLU A 12 13.16 -1.69 10.13
C GLU A 12 12.56 -3.06 10.41
N ARG A 13 11.49 -3.42 9.68
CA ARG A 13 10.74 -4.65 9.92
C ARG A 13 9.93 -5.08 8.70
N LEU A 14 9.80 -6.39 8.51
CA LEU A 14 8.72 -6.99 7.73
C LEU A 14 7.44 -7.03 8.58
N LEU A 15 6.42 -6.26 8.21
CA LEU A 15 5.13 -6.20 8.90
C LEU A 15 4.26 -7.42 8.59
N GLY A 16 4.31 -7.91 7.35
CA GLY A 16 3.50 -9.06 6.94
C GLY A 16 3.38 -9.22 5.44
N VAL A 17 2.54 -10.18 5.06
CA VAL A 17 2.26 -10.54 3.67
C VAL A 17 0.74 -10.62 3.46
N ASP A 18 0.29 -10.12 2.34
CA ASP A 18 -1.08 -10.27 1.86
C ASP A 18 -1.07 -11.04 0.54
N SER A 19 -2.08 -11.89 0.35
CA SER A 19 -2.24 -12.65 -0.88
C SER A 19 -3.71 -12.61 -1.27
N ARG A 20 -4.00 -12.26 -2.53
CA ARG A 20 -5.36 -12.16 -3.05
C ARG A 20 -5.43 -12.47 -4.53
N VAL A 21 -6.57 -13.01 -4.93
CA VAL A 21 -6.94 -13.13 -6.34
C VAL A 21 -7.57 -11.82 -6.78
N ILE A 22 -7.08 -11.24 -7.88
CA ILE A 22 -7.72 -10.12 -8.54
C ILE A 22 -8.54 -10.67 -9.71
N PRO A 23 -9.88 -10.55 -9.69
CA PRO A 23 -10.73 -10.96 -10.80
C PRO A 23 -10.39 -10.20 -12.09
N ALA A 24 -10.58 -10.86 -13.24
CA ALA A 24 -10.34 -10.25 -14.56
C ALA A 24 -11.13 -8.95 -14.77
N SER A 25 -12.36 -8.86 -14.23
CA SER A 25 -13.23 -7.68 -14.34
C SER A 25 -12.72 -6.45 -13.58
N GLU A 26 -11.79 -6.64 -12.65
CA GLU A 26 -11.27 -5.59 -11.76
C GLU A 26 -9.77 -5.34 -12.01
N ALA A 27 -9.10 -6.23 -12.74
CA ALA A 27 -7.70 -6.12 -13.09
C ALA A 27 -7.47 -5.06 -14.17
N VAL A 28 -6.43 -4.23 -14.01
CA VAL A 28 -6.01 -3.23 -15.01
C VAL A 28 -5.76 -3.84 -16.40
N ARG A 29 -5.20 -5.06 -16.44
CA ARG A 29 -4.91 -5.77 -17.70
C ARG A 29 -6.08 -6.64 -18.20
N GLY A 30 -7.21 -6.67 -17.49
CA GLY A 30 -8.35 -7.52 -17.84
C GLY A 30 -8.12 -9.03 -17.64
N GLU A 31 -7.04 -9.42 -16.97
CA GLU A 31 -6.64 -10.80 -16.76
C GLU A 31 -6.64 -11.13 -15.27
N MET A 32 -7.27 -12.26 -14.91
CA MET A 32 -7.23 -12.76 -13.53
C MET A 32 -5.80 -13.08 -13.13
N HIS A 33 -5.38 -12.61 -11.96
CA HIS A 33 -4.04 -12.87 -11.46
C HIS A 33 -4.01 -12.96 -9.94
N GLN A 34 -2.92 -13.53 -9.42
CA GLN A 34 -2.60 -13.53 -7.99
C GLN A 34 -1.72 -12.31 -7.70
N ASN A 35 -2.12 -11.53 -6.70
CA ASN A 35 -1.30 -10.45 -6.16
C ASN A 35 -0.77 -10.87 -4.79
N VAL A 36 0.54 -10.67 -4.58
CA VAL A 36 1.21 -10.89 -3.30
C VAL A 36 1.85 -9.57 -2.87
N GLY A 37 1.32 -8.98 -1.80
CA GLY A 37 1.83 -7.76 -1.20
C GLY A 37 2.74 -8.06 -0.02
N VAL A 38 3.94 -7.48 0.00
CA VAL A 38 4.89 -7.60 1.12
C VAL A 38 5.04 -6.23 1.77
N PHE A 39 4.72 -6.14 3.06
CA PHE A 39 4.61 -4.87 3.77
C PHE A 39 5.77 -4.67 4.73
N TYR A 40 6.41 -3.51 4.65
CA TYR A 40 7.56 -3.17 5.49
C TYR A 40 7.30 -1.91 6.33
N GLU A 41 7.80 -1.91 7.56
CA GLU A 41 7.99 -0.69 8.35
C GLU A 41 9.30 -0.06 7.91
N VAL A 42 9.24 1.17 7.43
CA VAL A 42 10.39 1.90 6.89
C VAL A 42 10.56 3.19 7.68
N ARG A 43 11.77 3.42 8.19
CA ARG A 43 12.16 4.73 8.73
C ARG A 43 12.85 5.54 7.66
N ILE A 44 12.32 6.73 7.41
CA ILE A 44 12.91 7.70 6.48
C ILE A 44 14.22 8.21 7.06
N THR A 45 15.26 8.25 6.23
CA THR A 45 16.60 8.74 6.58
C THR A 45 16.99 9.98 5.80
N GLY A 46 16.22 10.38 4.78
CA GLY A 46 16.47 11.58 4.00
C GLY A 46 15.65 11.63 2.72
N GLY A 47 16.04 12.55 1.83
CA GLY A 47 15.32 12.85 0.61
C GLY A 47 14.28 13.95 0.80
N VAL A 48 13.71 14.39 -0.32
CA VAL A 48 12.64 15.37 -0.36
C VAL A 48 11.52 14.74 -1.17
N LEU A 49 10.33 14.83 -0.61
CA LEU A 49 9.15 14.29 -1.22
C LEU A 49 8.89 15.03 -2.54
N ARG A 50 8.82 14.27 -3.64
CA ARG A 50 8.69 14.82 -5.00
C ARG A 50 7.84 13.86 -5.85
N PRO A 51 7.10 14.37 -6.84
CA PRO A 51 6.44 13.52 -7.83
C PRO A 51 7.48 12.77 -8.68
N GLU A 52 7.06 11.64 -9.23
CA GLU A 52 7.91 10.82 -10.09
C GLU A 52 8.25 11.57 -11.39
N PRO A 53 9.51 11.54 -11.88
CA PRO A 53 9.94 12.34 -13.04
C PRO A 53 9.20 12.06 -14.35
N ASN A 54 8.72 10.84 -14.54
CA ASN A 54 7.97 10.39 -15.73
C ASN A 54 6.48 10.79 -15.67
N GLY A 55 5.97 11.21 -14.52
CA GLY A 55 4.57 11.57 -14.30
C GLY A 55 3.61 10.39 -14.15
N ASP A 56 4.11 9.16 -13.99
CA ASP A 56 3.27 7.96 -13.88
C ASP A 56 2.66 7.80 -12.47
N THR A 57 3.34 8.29 -11.43
CA THR A 57 2.83 8.32 -10.06
C THR A 57 2.23 9.69 -9.70
N ALA A 58 1.00 9.68 -9.16
CA ALA A 58 0.36 10.86 -8.58
C ALA A 58 1.24 11.50 -7.49
N GLU A 59 1.08 12.81 -7.26
CA GLU A 59 1.85 13.53 -6.25
C GLU A 59 1.84 12.76 -4.90
N SER A 60 3.03 12.43 -4.39
CA SER A 60 3.14 11.85 -3.06
C SER A 60 2.75 12.93 -2.05
N VAL A 61 1.85 12.64 -1.13
CA VAL A 61 1.50 13.58 -0.05
C VAL A 61 1.38 12.83 1.27
N TRP A 62 1.76 13.50 2.36
CA TRP A 62 1.53 12.95 3.69
C TRP A 62 0.06 13.08 4.04
N THR A 63 -0.61 11.94 4.22
CA THR A 63 -2.02 11.88 4.60
C THR A 63 -2.14 11.43 6.05
N PRO A 64 -2.83 12.18 6.93
CA PRO A 64 -3.15 11.72 8.28
C PRO A 64 -3.93 10.40 8.24
N LEU A 65 -3.58 9.44 9.09
CA LEU A 65 -4.26 8.13 9.12
C LEU A 65 -5.78 8.24 9.35
N THR A 66 -6.22 9.28 10.05
CA THR A 66 -7.64 9.56 10.30
C THR A 66 -8.41 10.01 9.06
N GLU A 67 -7.72 10.52 8.04
CA GLU A 67 -8.32 11.01 6.79
C GLU A 67 -8.40 9.91 5.71
N VAL A 68 -7.52 8.90 5.79
CA VAL A 68 -7.46 7.76 4.86
C VAL A 68 -8.83 7.13 4.57
N PRO A 69 -9.74 6.91 5.55
CA PRO A 69 -11.05 6.30 5.27
C PRO A 69 -11.92 7.08 4.28
N SER A 70 -11.69 8.38 4.12
CA SER A 70 -12.44 9.27 3.22
C SER A 70 -11.91 9.31 1.78
N LEU A 71 -10.78 8.66 1.51
CA LEU A 71 -10.12 8.66 0.19
C LEU A 71 -10.44 7.38 -0.58
N GLU A 72 -10.53 7.52 -1.91
CA GLU A 72 -10.43 6.37 -2.81
C GLU A 72 -9.02 5.78 -2.72
N ARG A 73 -8.93 4.48 -2.44
CA ARG A 73 -7.66 3.82 -2.13
C ARG A 73 -7.69 2.35 -2.47
N SER A 74 -6.52 1.76 -2.73
CA SER A 74 -6.39 0.32 -2.80
C SER A 74 -6.61 -0.30 -1.42
N GLY A 75 -7.24 -1.48 -1.36
CA GLY A 75 -7.38 -2.26 -0.14
C GLY A 75 -6.03 -2.65 0.48
N LEU A 76 -4.92 -2.57 -0.26
CA LEU A 76 -3.57 -2.75 0.26
C LEU A 76 -3.20 -1.69 1.31
N VAL A 77 -3.76 -0.47 1.21
CA VAL A 77 -3.53 0.60 2.21
C VAL A 77 -4.09 0.17 3.57
N ASP A 78 -5.32 -0.32 3.60
CA ASP A 78 -5.99 -0.75 4.83
C ASP A 78 -5.30 -1.99 5.43
N VAL A 79 -4.83 -2.91 4.59
CA VAL A 79 -3.99 -4.05 5.03
C VAL A 79 -2.71 -3.56 5.70
N GLY A 80 -1.97 -2.65 5.06
CA GLY A 80 -0.71 -2.13 5.59
C GLY A 80 -0.90 -1.41 6.93
N ILE A 81 -1.94 -0.57 7.04
CA ILE A 81 -2.31 0.11 8.29
C ILE A 81 -2.62 -0.91 9.39
N ARG A 82 -3.44 -1.92 9.11
CA ARG A 82 -3.80 -2.95 10.10
C ARG A 82 -2.59 -3.77 10.53
N LEU A 83 -1.72 -4.17 9.60
CA LEU A 83 -0.48 -4.87 9.94
C LEU A 83 0.43 -4.04 10.85
N ALA A 84 0.54 -2.73 10.59
CA ALA A 84 1.36 -1.81 11.39
C ALA A 84 0.80 -1.62 12.82
N LEU A 85 -0.53 -1.56 12.96
CA LEU A 85 -1.22 -1.36 14.24
C LEU A 85 -1.34 -2.65 15.07
N GLU A 86 -1.79 -3.75 14.45
CA GLU A 86 -2.10 -5.01 15.14
C GLU A 86 -0.86 -5.90 15.33
N ARG A 87 0.12 -5.81 14.42
CA ARG A 87 1.36 -6.61 14.40
C ARG A 87 1.12 -8.10 14.72
N PRO A 88 0.22 -8.79 13.98
CA PRO A 88 -0.12 -10.18 14.26
C PRO A 88 1.10 -11.08 14.14
N ALA A 89 1.23 -12.06 15.04
CA ALA A 89 2.37 -12.99 15.05
C ALA A 89 2.53 -13.78 13.74
N THR A 90 1.43 -13.99 13.01
CA THR A 90 1.42 -14.69 11.71
C THR A 90 1.82 -13.79 10.54
N GLY A 91 1.91 -12.47 10.72
CA GLY A 91 2.13 -11.53 9.62
C GLY A 91 0.94 -11.42 8.66
N HIS A 92 -0.26 -11.84 9.09
CA HIS A 92 -1.48 -11.81 8.28
C HIS A 92 -2.63 -11.14 9.03
N VAL A 93 -3.39 -10.32 8.31
CA VAL A 93 -4.67 -9.76 8.74
C VAL A 93 -5.78 -10.30 7.85
N PRO A 94 -7.04 -10.34 8.33
CA PRO A 94 -8.19 -10.63 7.47
C PRO A 94 -8.22 -9.72 6.24
N GLY A 95 -8.57 -10.31 5.09
CA GLY A 95 -8.68 -9.59 3.82
C GLY A 95 -9.65 -8.41 3.92
N VAL A 96 -9.33 -7.33 3.20
CA VAL A 96 -10.13 -6.12 3.15
C VAL A 96 -11.19 -6.27 2.04
N PRO A 97 -12.49 -6.17 2.35
CA PRO A 97 -13.54 -6.20 1.34
C PRO A 97 -13.41 -5.01 0.38
N VAL A 98 -13.51 -5.28 -0.92
CA VAL A 98 -13.52 -4.25 -1.95
C VAL A 98 -14.95 -3.73 -2.16
N GLY A 99 -15.08 -2.41 -2.35
CA GLY A 99 -16.36 -1.74 -2.49
C GLY A 99 -16.32 -0.27 -2.05
N GLY A 100 -17.22 0.54 -2.58
CA GLY A 100 -17.26 1.98 -2.30
C GLY A 100 -15.96 2.67 -2.71
N LEU A 101 -15.25 3.24 -1.72
CA LEU A 101 -13.95 3.91 -1.91
C LEU A 101 -12.75 2.94 -1.92
N VAL A 102 -12.96 1.67 -1.61
CA VAL A 102 -11.88 0.67 -1.60
C VAL A 102 -11.86 -0.05 -2.94
N ARG A 103 -10.69 -0.05 -3.59
CA ARG A 103 -10.41 -0.71 -4.88
C ARG A 103 -9.39 -1.84 -4.72
N HIS A 104 -9.28 -2.69 -5.74
CA HIS A 104 -8.16 -3.62 -5.87
C HIS A 104 -6.87 -2.86 -6.17
#